data_AF-A0A645ITF9-F1
#
_entry.id   AF-A0A645ITF9-F1
#
_cell.length_a   1.000
_cell.length_b   1.000
_cell.length_c   1.000
_cell.angle_alpha   90.00
_cell.angle_beta   90.00
_cell.angle_gamma   90.00
#
_symmetry.space_group_name_H-M   'P 1'
#
loop_
_entity.id
_entity.type
_entity.pdbx_description
1 polymer ?
#
loop_
_entity_poly.entity_id
_entity_poly.type
_entity_poly.pdbx_seq_one_letter_code
_entity_poly.pdbx_strand_id
1 'polypeptide(L)'
;MEFTFKLEKGFYEDEEAEIKGICSILQSLARITFTKGELFHAYEFVYTGQTQGIDTQMNSNITGFITIPEPKIEKIDTPNGAVDFVEFIGVTNEELLTVKEKGLSVKELYQQLGTDITSYHRDSIIKRGPE
;
A
#
# COMPACT_ATOMS: atom_id res chain seq x y z
N MET A 1 1.17 -5.19 -15.97
CA MET A 1 0.83 -4.35 -14.81
C MET A 1 2.12 -4.00 -14.11
N GLU A 2 2.26 -2.77 -13.67
CA GLU A 2 3.42 -2.28 -12.92
C GLU A 2 2.96 -1.68 -11.58
N PHE A 3 3.83 -1.79 -10.56
CA PHE A 3 3.55 -1.26 -9.24
C PHE A 3 4.08 0.17 -9.09
N THR A 4 3.33 1.00 -8.39
CA THR A 4 3.72 2.35 -8.02
C THR A 4 3.49 2.55 -6.52
N PHE A 5 4.23 3.49 -5.93
CA PHE A 5 4.15 3.80 -4.51
C PHE A 5 4.64 5.24 -4.29
N LYS A 6 3.94 5.97 -3.42
CA LYS A 6 4.32 7.34 -3.01
C LYS A 6 4.64 7.33 -1.52
N LEU A 7 5.90 7.60 -1.19
CA LEU A 7 6.31 7.84 0.19
C LEU A 7 6.30 9.35 0.47
N GLU A 8 5.73 9.75 1.60
CA GLU A 8 5.84 11.11 2.11
C GLU A 8 7.32 11.50 2.27
N LYS A 9 7.67 12.76 1.96
CA LYS A 9 9.00 13.25 2.29
C LYS A 9 9.04 13.58 3.78
N GLY A 10 9.93 12.93 4.52
CA GLY A 10 10.06 13.12 5.97
C GLY A 10 11.52 13.27 6.41
N PHE A 11 11.69 13.62 7.69
CA PHE A 11 12.99 13.54 8.36
C PHE A 11 13.23 12.10 8.83
N TYR A 12 13.47 11.21 7.88
CA TYR A 12 13.90 9.84 8.17
C TYR A 12 15.34 9.85 8.69
N GLU A 13 15.68 8.93 9.59
CA GLU A 13 17.06 8.75 10.06
C GLU A 13 17.98 8.34 8.89
N ASP A 14 17.47 7.49 8.00
CA ASP A 14 18.12 7.08 6.75
C ASP A 14 17.08 6.97 5.61
N GLU A 15 16.91 8.05 4.85
CA GLU A 15 15.96 8.12 3.73
C GLU A 15 16.23 7.07 2.64
N GLU A 16 17.50 6.78 2.35
CA GLU A 16 17.88 5.81 1.33
C GLU A 16 17.53 4.38 1.77
N ALA A 17 17.68 4.09 3.07
CA ALA A 17 17.24 2.82 3.63
C ALA A 17 15.72 2.64 3.50
N GLU A 18 14.92 3.69 3.76
CA GLU A 18 13.46 3.62 3.62
C GLU A 18 13.02 3.36 2.18
N ILE A 19 13.64 4.05 1.20
CA ILE A 19 13.38 3.82 -0.22
C ILE A 19 13.71 2.36 -0.60
N LYS A 20 14.88 1.85 -0.17
CA LYS A 20 15.27 0.45 -0.41
C LYS A 20 14.35 -0.55 0.28
N GLY A 21 13.84 -0.21 1.47
CA GLY A 21 12.86 -1.00 2.21
C GLY A 21 11.60 -1.21 1.38
N ILE A 22 11.00 -0.13 0.89
CA ILE A 22 9.82 -0.19 0.01
C ILE A 22 10.12 -0.95 -1.28
N CYS A 23 11.26 -0.70 -1.93
CA CYS A 23 11.65 -1.48 -3.12
C CYS A 23 11.70 -2.98 -2.80
N SER A 24 12.22 -3.37 -1.64
CA SER A 24 12.30 -4.78 -1.23
C SER A 24 10.91 -5.40 -1.01
N ILE A 25 9.98 -4.63 -0.46
CA ILE A 25 8.57 -5.04 -0.31
C ILE A 25 7.94 -5.24 -1.69
N LEU A 26 8.04 -4.27 -2.60
CA LEU A 26 7.49 -4.37 -3.95
C LEU A 26 8.09 -5.54 -4.75
N GLN A 27 9.39 -5.81 -4.60
CA GLN A 27 10.05 -6.99 -5.19
C GLN A 27 9.51 -8.30 -4.63
N SER A 28 9.15 -8.33 -3.34
CA SER A 28 8.55 -9.49 -2.70
C SER A 28 7.13 -9.74 -3.22
N LEU A 29 6.34 -8.69 -3.42
CA LEU A 29 5.02 -8.77 -4.06
C LEU A 29 5.12 -9.20 -5.52
N ALA A 30 6.08 -8.66 -6.29
CA ALA A 30 6.30 -9.06 -7.67
C ALA A 30 6.66 -10.55 -7.75
N ARG A 31 7.51 -11.03 -6.83
CA ARG A 31 7.83 -12.46 -6.74
C ARG A 31 6.59 -13.31 -6.51
N ILE A 32 5.64 -12.87 -5.68
CA ILE A 32 4.37 -13.58 -5.46
C ILE A 32 3.59 -13.69 -6.78
N THR A 33 3.52 -12.62 -7.58
CA THR A 33 2.92 -12.68 -8.92
C THR A 33 3.59 -13.71 -9.82
N PHE A 34 4.92 -13.70 -9.91
CA PHE A 34 5.64 -14.67 -10.77
C PHE A 34 5.57 -16.11 -10.29
N THR A 35 5.56 -16.34 -8.98
CA THR A 35 5.68 -17.70 -8.40
C THR A 35 4.33 -18.35 -8.11
N LYS A 36 3.29 -17.55 -7.81
CA LYS A 36 1.96 -18.03 -7.45
C LYS A 36 0.87 -17.63 -8.45
N GLY A 37 1.18 -16.76 -9.41
CA GLY A 37 0.21 -16.24 -10.38
C GLY A 37 -0.80 -15.26 -9.77
N GLU A 38 -0.55 -14.76 -8.57
CA GLU A 38 -1.42 -13.81 -7.88
C GLU A 38 -1.27 -12.41 -8.49
N LEU A 39 -2.39 -11.81 -8.88
CA LEU A 39 -2.44 -10.48 -9.46
C LEU A 39 -2.98 -9.49 -8.42
N PHE A 40 -2.36 -8.32 -8.35
CA PHE A 40 -2.77 -7.23 -7.45
C PHE A 40 -3.53 -6.18 -8.25
N HIS A 41 -4.85 -6.28 -8.31
CA HIS A 41 -5.69 -5.34 -9.03
C HIS A 41 -5.97 -4.09 -8.20
N ALA A 42 -6.51 -3.06 -8.85
CA ALA A 42 -6.98 -1.87 -8.15
C ALA A 42 -8.17 -2.17 -7.25
N TYR A 43 -8.25 -1.44 -6.13
CA TYR A 43 -9.29 -1.56 -5.10
C TYR A 43 -9.27 -2.89 -4.34
N GLU A 44 -8.08 -3.45 -4.17
CA GLU A 44 -7.81 -4.61 -3.32
C GLU A 44 -7.06 -4.18 -2.06
N PHE A 45 -6.99 -5.08 -1.08
CA PHE A 45 -6.15 -4.91 0.10
C PHE A 45 -5.10 -6.01 0.12
N VAL A 46 -3.89 -5.66 0.54
CA VAL A 46 -2.75 -6.58 0.66
C VAL A 46 -2.42 -6.72 2.14
N TYR A 47 -2.89 -7.83 2.69
CA TYR A 47 -2.70 -8.19 4.08
C TYR A 47 -1.65 -9.31 4.19
N THR A 48 -0.47 -8.97 4.68
CA THR A 48 0.64 -9.91 4.86
C THR A 48 0.62 -10.61 6.23
N GLY A 49 -0.32 -10.23 7.11
CA GLY A 49 -0.33 -10.68 8.50
C GLY A 49 0.77 -10.06 9.36
N GLN A 50 1.53 -9.11 8.82
CA GLN A 50 2.56 -8.39 9.54
C GLN A 50 1.91 -7.47 10.58
N THR A 51 2.41 -7.53 11.81
CA THR A 51 1.96 -6.67 12.92
C THR A 51 2.91 -5.51 13.19
N GLN A 52 4.08 -5.50 12.55
CA GLN A 52 5.11 -4.47 12.70
C GLN A 52 5.08 -3.49 11.52
N GLY A 53 5.65 -2.29 11.70
CA GLY A 53 5.71 -1.27 10.66
C GLY A 53 6.44 -1.71 9.41
N ILE A 54 6.07 -1.17 8.26
CA ILE A 54 6.76 -1.41 6.97
C ILE A 54 8.03 -0.56 6.79
N ASP A 55 8.25 0.41 7.67
CA ASP A 55 9.49 1.21 7.74
C ASP A 55 10.67 0.35 8.18
N THR A 56 11.89 0.80 7.91
CA THR A 56 13.10 -0.01 8.17
C THR A 56 13.30 -0.35 9.65
N GLN A 57 12.84 0.52 10.54
CA GLN A 57 12.90 0.30 11.99
C GLN A 57 11.67 -0.42 12.54
N MET A 58 10.67 -0.68 11.69
CA MET A 58 9.44 -1.38 12.03
C MET A 58 8.60 -0.70 13.12
N ASN A 59 8.74 0.62 13.25
CA ASN A 59 8.08 1.45 14.27
C ASN A 59 6.81 2.14 13.75
N SER A 60 6.59 2.14 12.44
CA SER A 60 5.43 2.75 11.78
C SER A 60 4.14 2.05 12.15
N ASN A 61 3.06 2.82 12.22
CA ASN A 61 1.70 2.28 12.34
C ASN A 61 1.21 1.62 11.04
N ILE A 62 1.93 1.83 9.93
CA ILE A 62 1.60 1.28 8.62
C ILE A 62 2.12 -0.15 8.55
N THR A 63 1.21 -1.11 8.39
CA THR A 63 1.54 -2.55 8.45
C THR A 63 1.16 -3.32 7.19
N GLY A 64 0.46 -2.69 6.25
CA GLY A 64 0.09 -3.28 4.96
C GLY A 64 -0.42 -2.25 3.98
N PHE A 65 -1.11 -2.69 2.94
CA PHE A 65 -1.47 -1.82 1.81
C PHE A 65 -2.93 -1.98 1.36
N ILE A 66 -3.46 -0.89 0.80
CA ILE A 66 -4.54 -0.97 -0.17
C ILE A 66 -4.01 -0.59 -1.55
N THR A 67 -4.73 -0.97 -2.60
CA THR A 67 -4.36 -0.63 -3.98
C THR A 67 -5.40 0.26 -4.64
N ILE A 68 -4.95 1.18 -5.48
CA ILE A 68 -5.79 2.01 -6.36
C ILE A 68 -5.23 2.01 -7.78
N PRO A 69 -6.00 2.41 -8.80
CA PRO A 69 -5.42 2.79 -10.09
C PRO A 69 -4.54 4.01 -9.86
N GLU A 70 -3.34 4.06 -10.46
CA GLU A 70 -2.47 5.23 -10.31
C GLU A 70 -3.13 6.49 -10.89
N PRO A 71 -3.46 7.53 -10.07
CA PRO A 71 -4.20 8.70 -10.51
C PRO A 71 -3.55 9.58 -11.59
N LYS A 72 -2.22 9.55 -11.76
CA LYS A 72 -1.51 10.44 -12.70
C LYS A 72 -0.98 9.74 -13.94
N ILE A 73 -1.03 8.42 -14.00
CA ILE A 73 -0.50 7.62 -15.10
C ILE A 73 -1.62 6.75 -15.65
N GLU A 74 -2.05 7.08 -16.87
CA GLU A 74 -2.99 6.24 -17.60
C GLU A 74 -2.32 4.96 -18.10
N LYS A 75 -3.15 3.98 -18.45
CA LYS A 75 -2.72 2.76 -19.12
C LYS A 75 -1.90 3.08 -20.37
N ILE A 76 -0.77 2.39 -20.53
CA ILE A 76 0.10 2.57 -21.69
C ILE A 76 0.00 1.36 -22.62
N ASP A 77 -0.29 1.60 -23.89
CA ASP A 77 -0.20 0.57 -24.93
C ASP A 77 1.26 0.45 -25.42
N THR A 78 1.79 -0.77 -25.40
CA THR A 78 3.14 -1.09 -25.90
C THR A 78 3.05 -2.15 -27.00
N PRO A 79 4.11 -2.34 -27.80
CA PRO A 79 4.17 -3.45 -28.77
C PRO A 79 3.98 -4.84 -28.16
N ASN A 80 4.23 -4.99 -26.85
CA ASN A 80 4.13 -6.25 -26.12
C ASN A 80 2.81 -6.42 -25.36
N GLY A 81 1.85 -5.52 -25.58
CA GLY A 81 0.59 -5.46 -24.85
C GLY A 81 0.49 -4.23 -23.96
N ALA A 82 -0.59 -4.16 -23.19
CA ALA A 82 -0.90 -2.96 -22.43
C ALA A 82 -0.47 -3.07 -20.97
N VAL A 83 -0.08 -1.94 -20.39
CA VAL A 83 0.45 -1.84 -19.03
C VAL A 83 -0.47 -0.95 -18.19
N ASP A 84 -1.16 -1.57 -17.24
CA ASP A 84 -1.87 -0.88 -16.16
C ASP A 84 -0.93 -0.59 -14.99
N PHE A 85 -1.10 0.57 -14.33
CA PHE A 85 -0.34 0.96 -13.14
C PHE A 85 -1.22 0.87 -11.91
N VAL A 86 -0.75 0.12 -10.91
CA VAL A 86 -1.44 -0.05 -9.63
C VAL A 86 -0.61 0.60 -8.54
N GLU A 87 -1.19 1.56 -7.84
CA GLU A 87 -0.55 2.24 -6.72
C GLU A 87 -0.88 1.56 -5.41
N PHE A 88 0.16 1.31 -4.62
CA PHE A 88 0.06 0.83 -3.25
C PHE A 88 0.07 2.01 -2.30
N ILE A 89 -0.90 2.04 -1.39
CA ILE A 89 -1.02 3.02 -0.32
C ILE A 89 -0.91 2.29 1.01
N GLY A 90 0.05 2.72 1.83
CA GLY A 90 0.25 2.18 3.17
C GLY A 90 -0.92 2.49 4.10
N VAL A 91 -1.41 1.44 4.76
CA VAL A 91 -2.51 1.51 5.73
C VAL A 91 -2.17 0.83 7.05
N THR A 92 -2.87 1.25 8.09
CA THR A 92 -2.74 0.66 9.42
C THR A 92 -3.44 -0.70 9.49
N ASN A 93 -3.07 -1.52 10.48
CA ASN A 93 -3.74 -2.79 10.70
C ASN A 93 -5.25 -2.63 10.96
N GLU A 94 -5.66 -1.56 11.66
CA GLU A 94 -7.07 -1.32 11.97
C GLU A 94 -7.90 -1.02 10.72
N GLU A 95 -7.32 -0.27 9.79
CA GLU A 95 -7.92 0.02 8.49
C GLU A 95 -8.04 -1.26 7.66
N LEU A 96 -6.99 -2.09 7.61
CA LEU A 96 -7.01 -3.39 6.93
C LEU A 96 -8.08 -4.34 7.50
N LEU A 97 -8.17 -4.45 8.83
CA LEU A 97 -9.18 -5.27 9.49
C LEU A 97 -10.59 -4.73 9.23
N THR A 98 -10.77 -3.41 9.20
CA THR A 98 -12.07 -2.80 8.90
C THR A 98 -12.52 -3.10 7.46
N VAL A 99 -11.59 -3.08 6.50
CA VAL A 99 -11.87 -3.49 5.11
C VAL A 99 -12.21 -4.98 5.03
N LYS A 100 -11.43 -5.82 5.71
CA LYS A 100 -11.57 -7.28 5.68
C LYS A 100 -12.81 -7.80 6.41
N GLU A 101 -13.15 -7.24 7.56
CA GLU A 101 -14.12 -7.82 8.51
C GLU A 101 -15.41 -7.02 8.63
N LYS A 102 -15.34 -5.68 8.49
CA LYS A 102 -16.48 -4.79 8.69
C LYS A 102 -17.11 -4.30 7.39
N GLY A 103 -16.56 -4.72 6.24
CA GLY A 103 -17.12 -4.47 4.92
C GLY A 103 -16.91 -3.05 4.39
N LEU A 104 -16.00 -2.27 4.98
CA LEU A 104 -15.55 -1.00 4.39
C LEU A 104 -14.86 -1.31 3.05
N SER A 105 -15.30 -0.71 1.96
CA SER A 105 -14.62 -0.92 0.68
C SER A 105 -13.29 -0.17 0.65
N VAL A 106 -12.33 -0.69 -0.12
CA VAL A 106 -11.05 0.01 -0.37
C VAL A 106 -11.28 1.41 -0.95
N LYS A 107 -12.32 1.59 -1.78
CA LYS A 107 -12.70 2.90 -2.34
C LYS A 107 -13.12 3.89 -1.27
N GLU A 108 -13.95 3.46 -0.33
CA GLU A 108 -14.40 4.30 0.79
C GLU A 108 -13.24 4.64 1.71
N LEU A 109 -12.37 3.67 2.03
CA LEU A 109 -11.17 3.92 2.82
C LEU A 109 -10.26 4.94 2.14
N TYR A 110 -9.99 4.78 0.84
CA TYR A 110 -9.18 5.73 0.08
C TYR A 110 -9.79 7.15 0.08
N GLN A 111 -11.11 7.27 -0.10
CA GLN A 111 -11.80 8.55 -0.01
C GLN A 111 -11.68 9.19 1.38
N GLN A 112 -11.73 8.39 2.44
CA GLN A 112 -11.57 8.87 3.81
C GLN A 112 -10.12 9.27 4.15
N LEU A 113 -9.12 8.56 3.60
CA LEU A 113 -7.71 8.94 3.71
C LEU A 113 -7.45 10.30 3.04
N GLY A 114 -8.11 10.57 1.91
CA GLY A 114 -8.02 11.85 1.20
C GLY A 114 -6.67 12.12 0.52
N THR A 115 -5.78 11.12 0.50
CA THR A 115 -4.45 11.17 -0.13
C THR A 115 -4.02 9.77 -0.56
N ASP A 116 -3.18 9.72 -1.58
CA ASP A 116 -2.51 8.52 -2.10
C ASP A 116 -1.04 8.42 -1.63
N ILE A 117 -0.57 9.42 -0.87
CA ILE A 117 0.78 9.45 -0.28
C ILE A 117 0.79 8.66 1.03
N THR A 118 1.69 7.69 1.13
CA THR A 118 1.93 6.93 2.36
C THR A 118 2.78 7.74 3.33
N SER A 119 2.25 8.00 4.52
CA SER A 119 2.98 8.57 5.65
C SER A 119 3.19 7.51 6.73
N TYR A 120 4.43 7.27 7.14
CA TYR A 120 4.76 6.31 8.21
C TYR A 120 4.36 6.80 9.61
N HIS A 121 4.19 8.10 9.79
CA HIS A 121 3.91 8.69 11.10
C HIS A 121 2.43 8.95 11.34
N ARG A 122 1.55 8.61 10.39
CA ARG A 122 0.12 8.82 10.56
C ARG A 122 -0.50 7.78 11.49
N ASP A 123 -1.52 8.21 12.23
CA ASP A 123 -2.40 7.31 12.97
C ASP A 123 -3.50 6.74 12.07
N SER A 124 -4.19 5.73 12.60
CA SER A 124 -5.39 5.17 12.00
C SER A 124 -6.50 6.22 11.92
N ILE A 125 -7.18 6.30 10.78
CA ILE A 125 -8.39 7.14 10.66
C ILE A 125 -9.63 6.44 11.24
N ILE A 126 -9.54 5.14 11.50
CA ILE A 126 -10.59 4.35 12.13
C ILE A 126 -10.43 4.47 13.64
N LYS A 127 -11.36 5.17 14.29
CA LYS A 127 -11.41 5.19 15.75
C LYS A 127 -11.95 3.86 16.25
N ARG A 128 -11.21 3.15 17.11
CA ARG A 128 -11.81 2.08 17.92
C ARG A 128 -12.90 2.70 18.79
N GLY A 129 -14.10 2.09 18.78
CA GLY A 129 -15.04 2.30 19.88
C GLY A 129 -14.37 1.85 21.19
N PRO A 130 -14.78 2.39 22.35
CA PRO A 130 -14.20 1.98 23.62
C PRO A 130 -14.30 0.46 23.77
N GLU A 131 -13.17 -0.18 24.10
CA GLU A 131 -13.08 -1.60 24.47
C GLU A 131 -13.84 -1.89 25.76
#